data_AF-A0A7W5Z5J1-F1
#
_entry.id   AF-A0A7W5Z5J1-F1
#
_cell.length_a   1.000
_cell.length_b   1.000
_cell.length_c   1.000
_cell.angle_alpha   90.00
_cell.angle_beta   90.00
_cell.angle_gamma   90.00
#
_symmetry.space_group_name_H-M   'P 1'
#
loop_
_entity.id
_entity.type
_entity.pdbx_description
1 polymer ?
#
loop_
_entity_poly.entity_id
_entity_poly.type
_entity_poly.pdbx_seq_one_letter_code
_entity_poly.pdbx_strand_id
1 'polypeptide(L)'
;MPLLKIYADKTIEAGRKDRLAKALPALRELVCRELKVDASLCQIGIVDVHGLEDQTRISVEIQLLPKPERTREVVVAVAGKIRDFLAQESQEHVAVRVSAIDPETYVVLR
;
A
#
# COMPACT_ATOMS: atom_id res chain seq x y z
N MET A 1 -0.09 12.84 0.83
CA MET A 1 0.64 12.15 -0.24
C MET A 1 1.02 10.78 0.29
N PRO A 2 0.16 9.77 0.12
CA PRO A 2 0.51 8.39 0.41
C PRO A 2 1.35 7.81 -0.73
N LEU A 3 2.48 7.22 -0.36
CA LEU A 3 3.32 6.42 -1.25
C LEU A 3 3.17 4.96 -0.83
N LEU A 4 2.60 4.15 -1.71
CA LEU A 4 2.42 2.71 -1.51
C LEU A 4 3.32 1.91 -2.45
N LYS A 5 4.09 0.99 -1.88
CA LYS A 5 4.78 -0.06 -2.61
C LYS A 5 4.25 -1.42 -2.17
N ILE A 6 3.79 -2.20 -3.13
CA ILE A 6 3.32 -3.57 -2.94
C ILE A 6 4.41 -4.49 -3.48
N TYR A 7 5.20 -5.07 -2.60
CA TYR A 7 6.21 -6.07 -2.95
C TYR A 7 5.51 -7.42 -3.04
N ALA A 8 5.46 -7.99 -4.24
CA ALA A 8 4.83 -9.26 -4.53
C ALA A 8 5.91 -10.28 -4.91
N ASP A 9 5.91 -11.42 -4.23
CA ASP A 9 6.85 -12.49 -4.55
C ASP A 9 6.60 -13.03 -5.97
N LYS A 10 7.67 -13.26 -6.73
CA LYS A 10 7.59 -13.70 -8.12
C LYS A 10 6.95 -15.08 -8.30
N THR A 11 6.96 -15.92 -7.26
CA THR A 11 6.33 -17.25 -7.27
C THR A 11 4.81 -17.20 -7.19
N ILE A 12 4.21 -16.04 -6.89
CA ILE A 12 2.76 -15.86 -6.95
C ILE A 12 2.28 -16.10 -8.38
N GLU A 13 1.25 -16.93 -8.50
CA GLU A 13 0.61 -17.32 -9.75
C GLU A 13 0.20 -16.08 -10.58
N ALA A 14 0.45 -16.14 -11.91
CA ALA A 14 0.33 -14.98 -12.79
C ALA A 14 -1.07 -14.35 -12.78
N GLY A 15 -2.13 -15.15 -12.78
CA GLY A 15 -3.52 -14.69 -12.68
C GLY A 15 -3.82 -13.95 -11.38
N ARG A 16 -3.24 -14.36 -10.24
CA ARG A 16 -3.33 -13.58 -8.98
C ARG A 16 -2.62 -12.23 -9.09
N LYS A 17 -1.46 -12.17 -9.73
CA LYS A 17 -0.75 -10.89 -9.97
C LYS A 17 -1.52 -9.97 -10.92
N ASP A 18 -2.16 -10.53 -11.94
CA ASP A 18 -3.03 -9.76 -12.84
C ASP A 18 -4.25 -9.19 -12.12
N ARG A 19 -4.85 -9.95 -11.19
CA ARG A 19 -5.94 -9.43 -10.34
C ARG A 19 -5.46 -8.26 -9.48
N LEU A 20 -4.31 -8.40 -8.82
CA LEU A 20 -3.71 -7.31 -8.05
C LEU A 20 -3.48 -6.06 -8.89
N ALA A 21 -2.92 -6.21 -10.10
CA ALA A 21 -2.68 -5.09 -11.01
C ALA A 21 -3.99 -4.41 -11.43
N LYS A 22 -5.02 -5.19 -11.75
CA LYS A 22 -6.37 -4.68 -12.09
C LYS A 22 -7.06 -4.00 -10.92
N ALA A 23 -6.74 -4.37 -9.68
CA ALA A 23 -7.32 -3.81 -8.47
C ALA A 23 -6.71 -2.46 -8.04
N LEU A 24 -5.59 -2.03 -8.64
CA LEU A 24 -4.90 -0.78 -8.27
C LEU A 24 -5.78 0.48 -8.33
N PRO A 25 -6.68 0.68 -9.31
CA PRO A 25 -7.58 1.84 -9.31
C PRO A 25 -8.53 1.85 -8.09
N ALA A 26 -9.14 0.72 -7.76
CA ALA A 26 -10.03 0.59 -6.60
C ALA A 26 -9.26 0.76 -5.27
N LEU A 27 -8.02 0.24 -5.19
CA LEU A 27 -7.14 0.49 -4.06
C LEU A 27 -6.84 1.98 -3.92
N ARG A 28 -6.56 2.69 -5.02
CA ARG A 28 -6.32 4.13 -5.00
C ARG A 28 -7.52 4.89 -4.46
N GLU A 29 -8.72 4.55 -4.90
CA GLU A 29 -9.96 5.16 -4.40
C GLU A 29 -10.15 4.93 -2.90
N LEU A 30 -9.89 3.70 -2.43
CA LEU A 30 -9.92 3.37 -1.01
C LEU A 30 -8.91 4.23 -0.23
N VAL A 31 -7.65 4.24 -0.63
CA VAL A 31 -6.58 5.01 0.05
C VAL A 31 -6.90 6.50 0.07
N CYS A 32 -7.35 7.06 -1.06
CA CYS A 32 -7.65 8.48 -1.18
C CYS A 32 -8.83 8.91 -0.29
N ARG A 33 -9.89 8.11 -0.28
CA ARG A 33 -11.08 8.33 0.57
C ARG A 33 -10.70 8.30 2.04
N GLU A 34 -10.00 7.24 2.46
CA GLU A 34 -9.70 7.01 3.87
C GLU A 34 -8.67 8.01 4.43
N LEU A 35 -7.67 8.41 3.63
CA LEU A 35 -6.65 9.37 4.05
C LEU A 35 -6.97 10.83 3.69
N LYS A 36 -8.15 11.09 3.11
CA LYS A 36 -8.64 12.39 2.66
C LYS A 36 -7.59 13.12 1.82
N VAL A 37 -7.12 12.46 0.76
CA VAL A 37 -6.14 13.02 -0.18
C VAL A 37 -6.68 13.01 -1.60
N ASP A 38 -6.23 13.97 -2.39
CA ASP A 38 -6.47 13.99 -3.82
C ASP A 38 -5.72 12.84 -4.53
N ALA A 39 -6.34 12.28 -5.57
CA ALA A 39 -5.81 11.14 -6.30
C ALA A 39 -4.46 11.44 -6.98
N SER A 40 -4.20 12.69 -7.39
CA SER A 40 -2.90 13.13 -7.93
C SER A 40 -1.76 13.06 -6.92
N LEU A 41 -2.08 12.98 -5.62
CA LEU A 41 -1.12 12.87 -4.52
C LEU A 41 -0.89 11.43 -4.08
N CYS A 42 -1.59 10.45 -4.67
CA CYS A 42 -1.50 9.06 -4.29
C CYS A 42 -0.68 8.29 -5.32
N GLN A 43 0.48 7.80 -4.90
CA GLN A 43 1.33 6.94 -5.72
C GLN A 43 1.21 5.50 -5.21
N ILE A 44 0.90 4.57 -6.11
CA ILE A 44 0.83 3.14 -5.82
C ILE A 44 1.60 2.40 -6.91
N GLY A 45 2.41 1.41 -6.53
CA GLY A 45 3.07 0.53 -7.48
C GLY A 45 3.30 -0.87 -6.93
N ILE A 46 3.31 -1.85 -7.83
CA ILE A 46 3.68 -3.23 -7.54
C ILE A 46 5.15 -3.43 -7.93
N VAL A 47 5.90 -4.14 -7.11
CA VAL A 47 7.30 -4.51 -7.32
C VAL A 47 7.42 -6.02 -7.17
N ASP A 48 7.87 -6.70 -8.22
CA ASP A 48 8.18 -8.13 -8.16
C ASP A 48 9.48 -8.36 -7.38
N VAL A 49 9.45 -9.26 -6.39
CA VAL A 49 10.61 -9.60 -5.56
C VAL A 49 10.89 -11.10 -5.54
N HIS A 50 12.13 -11.47 -5.23
CA HIS A 50 12.47 -12.83 -4.82
C HIS A 50 12.56 -12.88 -3.30
N GLY A 51 11.66 -13.64 -2.68
CA GLY A 51 11.59 -13.80 -1.24
C GLY A 51 12.05 -15.17 -0.74
N LEU A 52 12.13 -15.29 0.58
CA LEU A 52 12.26 -16.59 1.26
C LEU A 52 10.91 -17.34 1.24
N GLU A 53 10.94 -18.66 1.36
CA GLU A 53 9.71 -19.48 1.35
C GLU A 53 8.86 -19.29 2.62
N ASP A 54 9.47 -18.92 3.74
CA ASP A 54 8.85 -18.81 5.07
C ASP A 54 8.39 -17.39 5.43
N GLN A 55 8.59 -16.41 4.55
CA GLN A 55 8.10 -15.04 4.76
C GLN A 55 6.76 -14.78 4.07
N THR A 56 6.12 -13.66 4.42
CA THR A 56 4.90 -13.21 3.75
C THR A 56 5.18 -12.88 2.28
N ARG A 57 4.42 -13.50 1.37
CA ARG A 57 4.60 -13.33 -0.09
C ARG A 57 4.15 -11.96 -0.62
N ILE A 58 3.33 -11.23 0.14
CA ILE A 58 2.96 -9.84 -0.15
C ILE A 58 3.27 -8.95 1.04
N SER A 59 4.13 -7.97 0.80
CA SER A 59 4.48 -6.93 1.76
C SER A 59 4.12 -5.56 1.20
N VAL A 60 3.44 -4.74 1.98
CA VAL A 60 3.06 -3.38 1.62
C VAL A 60 3.81 -2.41 2.50
N GLU A 61 4.45 -1.43 1.89
CA GLU A 61 5.04 -0.30 2.58
C GLU A 61 4.27 0.97 2.22
N ILE A 62 3.87 1.69 3.25
CA ILE A 62 3.14 2.94 3.15
C ILE A 62 3.98 4.04 3.78
N GLN A 63 4.38 5.03 2.99
CA GLN A 63 4.96 6.26 3.52
C GLN A 63 3.91 7.37 3.51
N LEU A 64 3.70 7.99 4.67
CA LEU A 64 2.71 9.05 4.86
C LEU A 64 3.35 10.31 5.41
N LEU A 65 3.10 11.45 4.77
CA LEU A 65 3.30 12.73 5.44
C LEU A 65 2.36 12.83 6.67
N PRO A 66 2.86 13.19 7.86
CA PRO A 66 2.04 13.37 9.04
C PRO A 66 1.06 14.54 8.82
N LYS A 67 -0.12 14.40 9.42
CA LYS A 67 -1.11 15.46 9.55
C LYS A 67 -1.89 15.26 10.86
N PRO A 68 -2.40 16.33 11.50
CA PRO A 68 -3.15 16.20 12.76
C PRO A 68 -4.31 15.19 12.69
N GLU A 69 -5.01 15.13 11.56
CA GLU A 69 -6.12 14.21 11.34
C GLU A 69 -5.71 12.75 11.10
N ARG A 70 -4.42 12.46 10.92
CA ARG A 70 -3.87 11.11 10.71
C ARG A 70 -3.34 10.54 12.02
N THR A 71 -4.24 10.36 12.98
CA THR A 71 -3.89 9.73 14.26
C THR A 71 -3.44 8.28 14.05
N ARG A 72 -2.79 7.70 15.06
CA ARG A 72 -2.35 6.31 15.02
C ARG A 72 -3.52 5.36 14.74
N GLU A 73 -4.66 5.60 15.37
CA GLU A 73 -5.88 4.80 15.23
C GLU A 73 -6.41 4.84 13.80
N VAL A 74 -6.44 6.04 13.20
CA VAL A 74 -6.83 6.22 11.80
C VAL A 74 -5.86 5.47 10.90
N VAL A 75 -4.56 5.65 11.09
CA VAL A 75 -3.53 4.98 10.26
C VAL A 75 -3.64 3.46 10.36
N VAL A 76 -3.84 2.91 11.56
CA VAL A 76 -4.03 1.47 11.77
C VAL A 76 -5.30 0.97 11.09
N ALA A 77 -6.42 1.72 11.19
CA ALA A 77 -7.67 1.36 10.54
C ALA A 77 -7.53 1.34 9.01
N VAL A 78 -6.87 2.35 8.43
CA VAL A 78 -6.60 2.40 6.99
C VAL A 78 -5.67 1.26 6.55
N ALA A 79 -4.60 1.00 7.30
CA ALA A 79 -3.69 -0.11 7.01
C ALA A 79 -4.40 -1.47 7.05
N GLY A 80 -5.31 -1.67 8.00
CA GLY A 80 -6.17 -2.85 8.07
C GLY A 80 -7.04 -3.02 6.83
N LYS A 81 -7.74 -1.95 6.41
CA LYS A 81 -8.56 -1.97 5.18
C LYS A 81 -7.75 -2.30 3.93
N ILE A 82 -6.54 -1.74 3.80
CA ILE A 82 -5.62 -2.01 2.69
C ILE A 82 -5.17 -3.48 2.71
N ARG A 83 -4.79 -3.99 3.89
CA ARG A 83 -4.41 -5.40 4.07
C ARG A 83 -5.52 -6.33 3.61
N ASP A 84 -6.74 -6.11 4.09
CA ASP A 84 -7.87 -7.00 3.82
C ASP A 84 -8.27 -6.96 2.34
N PHE A 85 -8.27 -5.76 1.73
CA PHE A 85 -8.48 -5.59 0.30
C PHE A 85 -7.45 -6.38 -0.53
N LEU A 86 -6.16 -6.22 -0.24
CA LEU A 86 -5.10 -6.89 -0.99
C LEU A 86 -5.10 -8.40 -0.76
N ALA A 87 -5.41 -8.86 0.45
CA ALA A 87 -5.52 -10.28 0.76
C ALA A 87 -6.66 -10.92 -0.06
N GLN A 88 -7.79 -10.23 -0.21
CA GLN A 88 -8.90 -10.69 -1.04
C GLN A 88 -8.51 -10.79 -2.52
N GLU A 89 -7.86 -9.79 -3.08
CA GLU A 89 -7.51 -9.78 -4.52
C GLU A 89 -6.41 -10.78 -4.88
N SER A 90 -5.42 -10.92 -3.99
CA SER A 90 -4.29 -11.83 -4.19
C SER A 90 -4.56 -13.27 -3.78
N GLN A 91 -5.49 -13.51 -2.85
CA GLN A 91 -5.63 -14.78 -2.14
C GLN A 91 -4.33 -15.18 -1.40
N GLU A 92 -3.65 -14.18 -0.84
CA GLU A 92 -2.40 -14.30 -0.08
C GLU A 92 -2.53 -13.64 1.30
N HIS A 93 -1.64 -14.05 2.21
CA HIS A 93 -1.39 -13.26 3.41
C HIS A 93 -0.64 -11.98 3.04
N VAL A 94 -1.10 -10.85 3.61
CA VAL A 94 -0.53 -9.53 3.36
C VAL A 94 -0.02 -8.92 4.65
N ALA A 95 1.22 -8.45 4.65
CA ALA A 95 1.78 -7.62 5.71
C ALA A 95 1.76 -6.15 5.28
N VAL A 96 1.41 -5.24 6.19
CA VAL A 96 1.40 -3.78 5.92
C VAL A 96 2.26 -3.09 6.96
N ARG A 97 3.22 -2.28 6.49
CA ARG A 97 4.06 -1.40 7.31
C ARG A 97 3.79 0.04 6.94
N VAL A 98 3.64 0.89 7.94
CA VAL A 98 3.41 2.32 7.73
C VAL A 98 4.51 3.12 8.43
N SER A 99 5.09 4.07 7.71
CA SER A 99 6.11 4.97 8.20
C SER A 99 5.71 6.43 7.95
N ALA A 100 5.98 7.29 8.93
CA ALA A 100 5.83 8.72 8.76
C ALA A 100 7.03 9.28 7.99
N ILE A 101 6.75 10.14 7.02
CA ILE A 101 7.75 10.93 6.32
C ILE A 101 8.06 12.16 7.19
N ASP A 102 9.33 12.49 7.35
CA ASP A 102 9.72 13.76 7.98
C ASP A 102 9.38 14.94 7.04
N PRO A 103 8.49 15.87 7.44
CA PRO A 103 8.10 16.99 6.60
C PRO A 103 9.24 17.96 6.26
N GLU A 104 10.25 18.09 7.13
CA GLU A 104 11.35 19.06 6.92
C GLU A 104 12.29 18.63 5.80
N THR A 105 12.44 17.32 5.60
CA THR A 105 13.33 16.74 4.60
C THR A 105 12.61 16.26 3.34
N TYR A 106 11.28 16.39 3.30
CA TYR A 106 10.48 15.90 2.19
C TYR A 106 10.31 16.91 1.06
N VAL A 107 11.03 16.67 -0.04
CA VAL A 107 10.96 17.50 -1.25
C VAL A 107 10.25 16.76 -2.36
N VAL A 108 9.29 17.42 -3.02
CA VAL A 108 8.59 16.91 -4.20
C VAL A 108 8.69 17.95 -5.30
N LEU A 109 9.17 17.53 -6.46
CA LEU A 109 9.14 18.31 -7.70
C LEU A 109 8.01 17.78 -8.58
N ARG A 110 7.29 18.67 -9.25
CA ARG A 110 6.16 18.34 -10.12
C ARG A 110 6.23 19.13 -11.40
#